data_AF-B9REG8-F1
#
_entry.id   AF-B9REG8-F1
#
_cell.length_a   1.000
_cell.length_b   1.000
_cell.length_c   1.000
_cell.angle_alpha   90.00
_cell.angle_beta   90.00
_cell.angle_gamma   90.00
#
_symmetry.space_group_name_H-M   'P 1'
#
loop_
_entity.id
_entity.type
_entity.pdbx_description
1 polymer ?
#
loop_
_entity_poly.entity_id
_entity_poly.type
_entity_poly.pdbx_seq_one_letter_code
_entity_poly.pdbx_strand_id
1 'polypeptide(L)'
;MSTKSAFELYCEQGLKEVCISATATSPEIDADGFDPYLHSIAPSRSSFPKGFLFGAASSAYQIEGAADVDGRKPSIWDTFAKEDSDKIKDHSTGDIAEDFYHRYKEDVALIKEIGLNSFRFSISWSRILPYGRISAGVNQEGVNFYNSLIDELVSNGIEPFITLFHWDLPQALEDEYGGFLNPRIVEDYREYVDFCFDKFGDRVKNWATINEPNYFSCFGYATGDTAPGRCSNYIGNCTAGNSATEPYIVIHNMILCHATAVKLYRQKYQATQEGTVGIVLTTFWKVPKFQTTASKKAASRSLDFTIGWILHPLTYADYPKSMRYLVGNRLPKFTRQQSKMVKGSIDFVGVNYYTARYVDDASTSGNLSYTTDSRVIYSG
;
A
#
# COMPACT_ATOMS: atom_id res chain seq x y z
N MET A 1 -34.53 -5.38 0.96
CA MET A 1 -33.35 -6.07 0.39
C MET A 1 -32.15 -5.68 1.23
N SER A 2 -31.53 -6.64 1.91
CA SER A 2 -30.32 -6.41 2.72
C SER A 2 -29.22 -5.87 1.81
N THR A 3 -28.70 -4.68 2.11
CA THR A 3 -27.59 -4.08 1.37
C THR A 3 -26.30 -4.55 2.01
N LYS A 4 -25.73 -5.63 1.49
CA LYS A 4 -24.39 -6.07 1.84
C LYS A 4 -23.41 -4.95 1.48
N SER A 5 -22.45 -4.68 2.35
CA SER A 5 -21.37 -3.74 2.07
C SER A 5 -20.51 -4.25 0.91
N ALA A 6 -19.80 -3.34 0.23
CA ALA A 6 -18.86 -3.72 -0.83
C ALA A 6 -17.86 -4.77 -0.31
N PHE A 7 -17.38 -4.62 0.92
CA PHE A 7 -16.47 -5.55 1.58
C PHE A 7 -17.07 -6.96 1.77
N GLU A 8 -18.31 -7.06 2.25
CA GLU A 8 -19.03 -8.35 2.36
C GLU A 8 -19.22 -9.03 1.00
N LEU A 9 -19.48 -8.25 -0.05
CA LEU A 9 -19.57 -8.76 -1.43
C LEU A 9 -18.23 -9.28 -1.96
N TYR A 10 -17.10 -8.73 -1.51
CA TYR A 10 -15.77 -9.20 -1.89
C TYR A 10 -15.37 -10.48 -1.15
N CYS A 11 -15.71 -10.62 0.13
CA CYS A 11 -15.47 -11.85 0.91
C CYS A 11 -16.29 -13.04 0.39
N GLU A 12 -17.51 -12.82 -0.11
CA GLU A 12 -18.38 -13.89 -0.61
C GLU A 12 -17.96 -14.50 -1.95
N GLN A 13 -17.04 -13.87 -2.70
CA GLN A 13 -16.60 -14.34 -4.03
C GLN A 13 -15.32 -15.20 -4.02
N GLY A 14 -14.95 -15.75 -2.86
CA GLY A 14 -13.88 -16.74 -2.76
C GLY A 14 -12.47 -16.17 -2.64
N LEU A 15 -12.32 -14.99 -2.02
CA LEU A 15 -11.02 -14.57 -1.48
C LEU A 15 -10.57 -15.63 -0.47
N LYS A 16 -9.43 -16.28 -0.73
CA LYS A 16 -8.97 -17.40 0.08
C LYS A 16 -8.50 -16.95 1.47
N GLU A 17 -7.92 -15.75 1.57
CA GLU A 17 -7.41 -15.18 2.83
C GLU A 17 -7.49 -13.64 2.84
N VAL A 18 -7.85 -13.06 4.00
CA VAL A 18 -7.80 -11.62 4.28
C VAL A 18 -6.82 -11.41 5.44
N CYS A 19 -5.69 -10.75 5.19
CA CYS A 19 -4.70 -10.42 6.22
C CYS A 19 -5.01 -9.02 6.76
N ILE A 20 -5.43 -8.90 8.02
CA ILE A 20 -5.69 -7.59 8.63
C ILE A 20 -4.46 -7.17 9.42
N SER A 21 -3.88 -6.02 9.07
CA SER A 21 -2.92 -5.32 9.93
C SER A 21 -3.69 -4.22 10.67
N ALA A 22 -3.67 -4.29 12.00
CA ALA A 22 -4.26 -3.29 12.87
C ALA A 22 -3.19 -2.78 13.83
N THR A 23 -3.05 -1.46 13.94
CA THR A 23 -2.18 -0.84 14.94
C THR A 23 -2.96 -0.72 16.24
N ALA A 24 -2.54 -1.46 17.26
CA ALA A 24 -3.02 -1.27 18.62
C ALA A 24 -2.13 -0.22 19.31
N THR A 25 -2.71 0.89 19.75
CA THR A 25 -2.07 1.80 20.71
C THR A 25 -2.25 1.24 22.11
N SER A 26 -1.18 1.16 22.91
CA SER A 26 -1.31 0.84 24.34
C SER A 26 -2.16 1.92 25.03
N PRO A 27 -3.21 1.56 25.79
CA PRO A 27 -3.88 2.55 26.61
C PRO A 27 -2.94 2.96 27.76
N GLU A 28 -2.75 4.26 27.94
CA GLU A 28 -2.32 4.80 29.22
C GLU A 28 -3.37 4.40 30.27
N ILE A 29 -2.93 3.85 31.39
CA ILE A 29 -3.81 3.54 32.51
C ILE A 29 -4.24 4.88 33.12
N ASP A 30 -5.48 5.29 32.86
CA ASP A 30 -6.08 6.43 33.53
C ASP A 30 -6.02 6.21 35.05
N ALA A 31 -5.56 7.23 35.77
CA ALA A 31 -5.33 7.21 37.23
C ALA A 31 -6.62 7.05 38.07
N ASP A 32 -7.79 6.94 37.43
CA ASP A 32 -9.11 6.96 38.06
C ASP A 32 -9.78 5.58 38.19
N GLY A 33 -9.05 4.47 37.96
CA GLY A 33 -9.53 3.13 38.33
C GLY A 33 -10.78 2.65 37.57
N PHE A 34 -11.04 3.22 36.40
CA PHE A 34 -12.03 2.68 35.48
C PHE A 34 -11.44 1.42 34.84
N ASP A 35 -12.05 0.26 35.09
CA ASP A 35 -11.77 -0.96 34.34
C ASP A 35 -12.61 -0.92 33.04
N PRO A 36 -12.03 -0.61 31.87
CA PRO A 36 -12.77 -0.59 30.61
C PRO A 36 -13.13 -2.00 30.13
N TYR A 37 -12.67 -3.07 30.80
CA TYR A 37 -12.91 -4.44 30.41
C TYR A 37 -14.27 -4.92 30.91
N LEU A 38 -15.32 -4.49 30.20
CA LEU A 38 -16.58 -5.21 30.09
C LEU A 38 -16.30 -6.67 29.67
N HIS A 39 -16.15 -7.59 30.64
CA HIS A 39 -16.11 -9.06 30.51
C HIS A 39 -15.69 -9.63 29.14
N SER A 40 -14.59 -9.15 28.57
CA SER A 40 -14.08 -9.67 27.31
C SER A 40 -12.93 -10.62 27.62
N ILE A 41 -13.05 -11.86 27.17
CA ILE A 41 -11.97 -12.84 27.25
C ILE A 41 -10.86 -12.29 26.36
N ALA A 42 -9.71 -11.94 26.95
CA ALA A 42 -8.54 -11.55 26.18
C ALA A 42 -8.24 -12.65 25.15
N PRO A 43 -8.08 -12.30 23.86
CA PRO A 43 -7.85 -13.31 22.84
C PRO A 43 -6.52 -14.03 23.12
N SER A 44 -6.53 -15.35 22.99
CA SER A 44 -5.31 -16.16 23.06
C SER A 44 -5.03 -16.82 21.71
N ARG A 45 -3.81 -17.32 21.51
CA ARG A 45 -3.46 -18.01 20.24
C ARG A 45 -4.37 -19.19 19.92
N SER A 46 -4.91 -19.88 20.92
CA SER A 46 -5.85 -20.99 20.71
C SER A 46 -7.22 -20.55 20.22
N SER A 47 -7.55 -19.25 20.27
CA SER A 47 -8.77 -18.70 19.67
C SER A 47 -8.71 -18.63 18.14
N PHE A 48 -7.53 -18.86 17.54
CA PHE A 48 -7.30 -18.78 16.10
C PHE A 48 -6.92 -20.15 15.52
N PRO A 49 -7.11 -20.36 14.20
CA PRO A 49 -6.68 -21.59 13.54
C PRO A 49 -5.20 -21.88 13.75
N LYS A 50 -4.85 -23.16 13.82
CA LYS A 50 -3.44 -23.57 13.88
C LYS A 50 -2.71 -23.05 12.64
N GLY A 51 -1.57 -22.41 12.84
CA GLY A 51 -0.79 -21.79 11.76
C GLY A 51 -1.18 -20.35 11.42
N PHE A 52 -2.13 -19.74 12.14
CA PHE A 52 -2.45 -18.32 11.98
C PHE A 52 -1.20 -17.45 12.21
N LEU A 53 -0.96 -16.51 11.29
CA LEU A 53 0.18 -15.59 11.36
C LEU A 53 -0.15 -14.38 12.25
N PHE A 54 0.66 -14.20 13.30
CA PHE A 54 0.73 -13.01 14.12
C PHE A 54 2.09 -12.37 13.92
N GLY A 55 2.11 -11.17 13.37
CA GLY A 55 3.33 -10.48 13.01
C GLY A 55 3.30 -8.98 13.29
N ALA A 56 4.48 -8.38 13.12
CA ALA A 56 4.67 -6.93 13.06
C ALA A 56 4.91 -6.51 11.59
N ALA A 57 4.76 -5.23 11.30
CA ALA A 57 4.95 -4.69 9.95
C ALA A 57 5.82 -3.43 9.95
N SER A 58 6.60 -3.25 8.89
CA SER A 58 7.44 -2.09 8.64
C SER A 58 7.51 -1.73 7.15
N SER A 59 8.19 -0.63 6.81
CA SER A 59 8.53 -0.27 5.44
C SER A 59 9.95 0.30 5.36
N ALA A 60 10.58 0.12 4.20
CA ALA A 60 11.99 0.40 3.98
C ALA A 60 12.38 1.83 4.36
N TYR A 61 11.78 2.84 3.71
CA TYR A 61 12.13 4.24 3.99
C TYR A 61 11.82 4.67 5.43
N GLN A 62 10.84 4.03 6.09
CA GLN A 62 10.45 4.39 7.45
C GLN A 62 11.41 3.87 8.52
N ILE A 63 12.15 2.78 8.27
CA ILE A 63 12.99 2.16 9.31
C ILE A 63 14.43 1.89 8.91
N GLU A 64 14.75 1.71 7.62
CA GLU A 64 16.08 1.25 7.19
C GLU A 64 17.18 2.25 7.49
N GLY A 65 16.96 3.53 7.17
CA GLY A 65 18.05 4.50 7.11
C GLY A 65 19.07 4.14 6.04
N ALA A 66 20.34 4.48 6.31
CA ALA A 66 21.46 4.20 5.41
C ALA A 66 21.15 4.66 3.97
N ALA A 67 20.62 5.88 3.87
CA ALA A 67 19.98 6.39 2.65
C ALA A 67 20.95 6.58 1.47
N ASP A 68 22.23 6.85 1.74
CA ASP A 68 23.29 7.03 0.74
C ASP A 68 24.46 6.05 0.92
N VAL A 69 24.22 4.94 1.63
CA VAL A 69 25.21 3.91 1.96
C VAL A 69 25.12 2.75 0.97
N ASP A 70 26.26 2.09 0.73
CA ASP A 70 26.38 0.85 -0.05
C ASP A 70 25.68 0.88 -1.42
N GLY A 71 25.82 2.01 -2.12
CA GLY A 71 25.36 2.14 -3.50
C GLY A 71 23.86 2.40 -3.68
N ARG A 72 23.07 2.53 -2.60
CA ARG A 72 21.69 3.03 -2.69
C ARG A 72 21.68 4.43 -3.33
N LYS A 73 20.67 4.70 -4.14
CA LYS A 73 20.40 6.04 -4.69
C LYS A 73 19.08 6.60 -4.17
N PRO A 74 18.84 7.91 -4.32
CA PRO A 74 17.62 8.54 -3.81
C PRO A 74 16.34 7.90 -4.36
N SER A 75 15.36 7.75 -3.48
CA SER A 75 13.95 7.60 -3.82
C SER A 75 13.25 8.96 -3.81
N ILE A 76 11.99 8.99 -4.26
CA ILE A 76 11.15 10.20 -4.19
C ILE A 76 10.98 10.74 -2.77
N TRP A 77 11.09 9.89 -1.76
CA TRP A 77 11.00 10.32 -0.36
C TRP A 77 12.27 11.01 0.13
N ASP A 78 13.45 10.58 -0.32
CA ASP A 78 14.72 11.23 0.00
C ASP A 78 14.74 12.66 -0.55
N THR A 79 14.25 12.84 -1.79
CA THR A 79 14.12 14.15 -2.44
C THR A 79 13.08 15.01 -1.74
N PHE A 80 11.87 14.48 -1.53
CA PHE A 80 10.77 15.21 -0.91
C PHE A 80 11.11 15.71 0.51
N ALA A 81 11.71 14.87 1.36
CA ALA A 81 12.07 15.28 2.71
C ALA A 81 13.13 16.40 2.73
N LYS A 82 14.00 16.48 1.70
CA LYS A 82 15.05 17.49 1.58
C LYS A 82 14.56 18.78 0.92
N GLU A 83 13.73 18.68 -0.12
CA GLU A 83 13.28 19.82 -0.92
C GLU A 83 11.99 20.45 -0.40
N ASP A 84 11.08 19.64 0.15
CA ASP A 84 9.80 20.06 0.72
C ASP A 84 9.78 19.86 2.25
N SER A 85 10.89 20.17 2.93
CA SER A 85 11.06 19.93 4.37
C SER A 85 9.95 20.57 5.23
N ASP A 86 9.33 21.66 4.77
CA ASP A 86 8.22 22.33 5.45
C ASP A 86 6.92 21.51 5.48
N LYS A 87 6.80 20.50 4.61
CA LYS A 87 5.68 19.54 4.62
C LYS A 87 5.91 18.41 5.62
N ILE A 88 7.12 18.28 6.16
CA ILE A 88 7.43 17.37 7.26
C ILE A 88 7.31 18.17 8.56
N LYS A 89 6.40 17.74 9.46
CA LYS A 89 6.01 18.51 10.66
C LYS A 89 7.20 18.95 11.52
N ASP A 90 8.23 18.12 11.63
CA ASP A 90 9.44 18.36 12.42
C ASP A 90 10.69 18.53 11.55
N HIS A 91 10.53 18.66 10.23
CA HIS A 91 11.60 18.77 9.24
C HIS A 91 12.61 17.61 9.27
N SER A 92 12.22 16.45 9.80
CA SER A 92 13.06 15.24 9.82
C SER A 92 13.16 14.56 8.45
N THR A 93 14.13 13.66 8.31
CA THR A 93 14.34 12.82 7.12
C THR A 93 14.43 11.34 7.48
N GLY A 94 14.33 10.47 6.48
CA GLY A 94 14.58 9.03 6.61
C GLY A 94 16.06 8.64 6.46
N ASP A 95 17.00 9.60 6.55
CA ASP A 95 18.42 9.31 6.28
C ASP A 95 19.00 8.26 7.27
N ILE A 96 18.59 8.32 8.54
CA ILE A 96 18.94 7.35 9.60
C ILE A 96 17.74 6.48 9.99
N ALA A 97 16.54 7.06 10.10
CA ALA A 97 15.33 6.37 10.58
C ALA A 97 15.58 5.59 11.90
N GLU A 98 15.22 4.31 11.97
CA GLU A 98 15.49 3.42 13.11
C GLU A 98 16.83 2.66 12.98
N ASP A 99 17.61 2.97 11.94
CA ASP A 99 18.88 2.33 11.59
C ASP A 99 18.78 0.81 11.36
N PHE A 100 17.61 0.34 10.90
CA PHE A 100 17.33 -1.09 10.68
C PHE A 100 18.29 -1.72 9.68
N TYR A 101 18.84 -0.96 8.72
CA TYR A 101 19.84 -1.48 7.77
C TYR A 101 21.05 -2.11 8.48
N HIS A 102 21.51 -1.50 9.57
CA HIS A 102 22.63 -2.01 10.37
C HIS A 102 22.17 -2.91 11.52
N ARG A 103 20.95 -2.70 12.03
CA ARG A 103 20.47 -3.30 13.29
C ARG A 103 19.46 -4.43 13.15
N TYR A 104 19.12 -4.84 11.92
CA TYR A 104 18.04 -5.81 11.66
C TYR A 104 18.12 -7.11 12.49
N LYS A 105 19.31 -7.58 12.87
CA LYS A 105 19.47 -8.77 13.73
C LYS A 105 18.91 -8.57 15.13
N GLU A 106 19.08 -7.38 15.70
CA GLU A 106 18.50 -7.01 17.00
C GLU A 106 16.97 -6.97 16.91
N ASP A 107 16.44 -6.39 15.83
CA ASP A 107 15.00 -6.33 15.61
C ASP A 107 14.38 -7.71 15.36
N VAL A 108 15.06 -8.61 14.64
CA VAL A 108 14.61 -10.00 14.48
C VAL A 108 14.62 -10.74 15.83
N ALA A 109 15.62 -10.50 16.68
CA ALA A 109 15.65 -11.06 18.03
C ALA A 109 14.46 -10.58 18.88
N LEU A 110 14.08 -9.31 18.79
CA LEU A 110 12.90 -8.76 19.47
C LEU A 110 11.58 -9.36 18.95
N ILE A 111 11.43 -9.48 17.62
CA ILE A 111 10.26 -10.13 17.00
C ILE A 111 10.12 -11.57 17.53
N LYS A 112 11.25 -12.27 17.66
CA LYS A 112 11.29 -13.63 18.19
C LYS A 112 10.95 -13.68 19.68
N GLU A 113 11.47 -12.76 20.48
CA GLU A 113 11.22 -12.66 21.93
C GLU A 113 9.73 -12.43 22.23
N ILE A 114 9.08 -11.53 21.49
CA ILE A 114 7.62 -11.29 21.57
C ILE A 114 6.84 -12.57 21.18
N GLY A 115 7.46 -13.47 20.43
CA GLY A 115 6.88 -14.74 20.00
C GLY A 115 6.10 -14.63 18.69
N LEU A 116 6.28 -13.57 17.90
CA LEU A 116 5.68 -13.40 16.58
C LEU A 116 6.20 -14.48 15.61
N ASN A 117 5.36 -14.88 14.66
CA ASN A 117 5.68 -15.93 13.69
C ASN A 117 5.70 -15.43 12.25
N SER A 118 5.50 -14.12 12.03
CA SER A 118 5.67 -13.48 10.74
C SER A 118 6.18 -12.06 10.91
N PHE A 119 6.91 -11.56 9.92
CA PHE A 119 7.31 -10.17 9.82
C PHE A 119 7.07 -9.65 8.42
N ARG A 120 6.28 -8.57 8.33
CA ARG A 120 6.04 -7.88 7.08
C ARG A 120 7.00 -6.71 6.92
N PHE A 121 7.78 -6.67 5.85
CA PHE A 121 8.66 -5.55 5.53
C PHE A 121 8.58 -5.23 4.04
N SER A 122 9.15 -4.11 3.60
CA SER A 122 9.25 -3.79 2.17
C SER A 122 10.68 -3.82 1.67
N ILE A 123 10.85 -4.08 0.38
CA ILE A 123 12.14 -3.93 -0.31
C ILE A 123 12.19 -2.51 -0.87
N SER A 124 13.32 -1.82 -0.64
CA SER A 124 13.58 -0.53 -1.26
C SER A 124 14.04 -0.71 -2.69
N TRP A 125 13.20 -0.27 -3.64
CA TRP A 125 13.50 -0.39 -5.07
C TRP A 125 14.82 0.31 -5.40
N SER A 126 15.03 1.53 -4.91
CA SER A 126 16.26 2.31 -5.13
C SER A 126 17.50 1.73 -4.43
N ARG A 127 17.33 0.82 -3.46
CA ARG A 127 18.45 0.06 -2.86
C ARG A 127 18.85 -1.13 -3.72
N ILE A 128 17.91 -1.82 -4.38
CA ILE A 128 18.20 -2.95 -5.27
C ILE A 128 18.62 -2.48 -6.68
N LEU A 129 17.84 -1.58 -7.27
CA LEU A 129 18.05 -1.00 -8.60
C LEU A 129 18.18 0.53 -8.43
N PRO A 130 19.40 1.06 -8.25
CA PRO A 130 19.59 2.46 -7.90
C PRO A 130 19.06 3.46 -8.92
N TYR A 131 19.05 3.09 -10.20
CA TYR A 131 18.45 3.89 -11.28
C TYR A 131 17.13 3.29 -11.79
N GLY A 132 16.51 2.41 -10.99
CA GLY A 132 15.21 1.80 -11.24
C GLY A 132 15.18 0.63 -12.21
N ARG A 133 16.27 0.38 -12.97
CA ARG A 133 16.34 -0.70 -13.98
C ARG A 133 17.54 -1.60 -13.81
N ILE A 134 17.38 -2.87 -14.16
CA ILE A 134 18.47 -3.86 -14.20
C ILE A 134 19.56 -3.43 -15.20
N SER A 135 19.14 -2.90 -16.35
CA SER A 135 20.05 -2.43 -17.41
C SER A 135 20.94 -1.27 -16.97
N ALA A 136 20.56 -0.54 -15.91
CA ALA A 136 21.34 0.53 -15.32
C ALA A 136 22.20 0.08 -14.12
N GLY A 137 22.24 -1.23 -13.85
CA GLY A 137 23.04 -1.83 -12.78
C GLY A 137 22.22 -2.27 -11.58
N VAL A 138 22.56 -3.45 -11.07
CA VAL A 138 22.04 -3.99 -9.80
C VAL A 138 23.02 -3.64 -8.69
N ASN A 139 22.51 -3.16 -7.57
CA ASN A 139 23.32 -2.95 -6.38
C ASN A 139 23.40 -4.25 -5.55
N GLN A 140 24.54 -4.92 -5.61
CA GLN A 140 24.71 -6.21 -4.94
C GLN A 140 24.65 -6.10 -3.42
N GLU A 141 25.09 -4.99 -2.82
CA GLU A 141 25.01 -4.84 -1.36
C GLU A 141 23.57 -4.70 -0.87
N GLY A 142 22.72 -3.98 -1.61
CA GLY A 142 21.28 -3.97 -1.37
C GLY A 142 20.68 -5.38 -1.44
N VAL A 143 21.09 -6.19 -2.43
CA VAL A 143 20.65 -7.59 -2.56
C VAL A 143 21.15 -8.44 -1.37
N ASN A 144 22.39 -8.24 -0.93
CA ASN A 144 22.98 -8.95 0.20
C ASN A 144 22.26 -8.63 1.51
N PHE A 145 21.88 -7.36 1.74
CA PHE A 145 21.10 -6.93 2.90
C PHE A 145 19.78 -7.70 3.00
N TYR A 146 18.93 -7.68 1.96
CA TYR A 146 17.65 -8.39 2.02
C TYR A 146 17.81 -9.91 2.08
N ASN A 147 18.82 -10.50 1.43
CA ASN A 147 19.13 -11.91 1.62
C ASN A 147 19.44 -12.23 3.09
N SER A 148 20.30 -11.42 3.71
CA SER A 148 20.72 -11.64 5.11
C SER A 148 19.56 -11.44 6.09
N LEU A 149 18.67 -10.48 5.83
CA LEU A 149 17.44 -10.29 6.60
C LEU A 149 16.49 -11.48 6.46
N ILE A 150 16.25 -11.96 5.23
CA ILE A 150 15.37 -13.10 4.97
C ILE A 150 15.93 -14.36 5.64
N ASP A 151 17.24 -14.60 5.54
CA ASP A 151 17.89 -15.75 6.18
C ASP A 151 17.80 -15.68 7.72
N GLU A 152 17.97 -14.49 8.29
CA GLU A 152 17.82 -14.28 9.73
C GLU A 152 16.38 -14.55 10.19
N LEU A 153 15.36 -14.09 9.45
CA LEU A 153 13.94 -14.37 9.76
C LEU A 153 13.64 -15.86 9.68
N VAL A 154 14.02 -16.51 8.58
CA VAL A 154 13.74 -17.94 8.34
C VAL A 154 14.45 -18.81 9.37
N SER A 155 15.71 -18.52 9.70
CA SER A 155 16.47 -19.28 10.71
C SER A 155 15.86 -19.17 12.11
N ASN A 156 15.16 -18.07 12.40
CA ASN A 156 14.40 -17.87 13.64
C ASN A 156 12.95 -18.38 13.56
N GLY A 157 12.54 -19.01 12.46
CA GLY A 157 11.19 -19.54 12.27
C GLY A 157 10.12 -18.45 12.16
N ILE A 158 10.47 -17.29 11.62
CA ILE A 158 9.59 -16.15 11.35
C ILE A 158 9.34 -16.09 9.85
N GLU A 159 8.07 -16.15 9.44
CA GLU A 159 7.67 -16.14 8.03
C GLU A 159 7.82 -14.72 7.44
N PRO A 160 8.69 -14.52 6.42
CA PRO A 160 8.83 -13.23 5.75
C PRO A 160 7.62 -12.94 4.86
N PHE A 161 7.01 -11.77 5.06
CA PHE A 161 5.93 -11.25 4.22
C PHE A 161 6.41 -9.99 3.50
N ILE A 162 6.77 -10.09 2.23
CA ILE A 162 7.46 -8.99 1.55
C ILE A 162 6.48 -8.11 0.78
N THR A 163 6.58 -6.80 1.01
CA THR A 163 5.97 -5.75 0.19
C THR A 163 6.97 -5.27 -0.86
N LEU A 164 6.66 -5.43 -2.15
CA LEU A 164 7.58 -5.08 -3.23
C LEU A 164 7.68 -3.57 -3.45
N PHE A 165 6.59 -2.83 -3.22
CA PHE A 165 6.61 -1.36 -3.28
C PHE A 165 5.86 -0.73 -2.11
N HIS A 166 6.57 0.11 -1.36
CA HIS A 166 6.03 0.91 -0.27
C HIS A 166 6.48 2.38 -0.41
N TRP A 167 6.05 2.98 -1.52
CA TRP A 167 6.07 4.43 -1.78
C TRP A 167 7.45 5.04 -2.08
N ASP A 168 8.52 4.26 -2.05
CA ASP A 168 9.91 4.70 -2.21
C ASP A 168 10.43 4.45 -3.65
N LEU A 169 9.72 5.02 -4.63
CA LEU A 169 10.08 4.94 -6.05
C LEU A 169 11.48 5.53 -6.28
N PRO A 170 12.39 4.92 -7.06
CA PRO A 170 13.68 5.51 -7.40
C PRO A 170 13.50 6.89 -8.06
N GLN A 171 14.19 7.91 -7.56
CA GLN A 171 14.09 9.28 -8.07
C GLN A 171 14.43 9.35 -9.56
N ALA A 172 15.36 8.50 -10.02
CA ALA A 172 15.73 8.41 -11.43
C ALA A 172 14.54 8.14 -12.37
N LEU A 173 13.53 7.36 -11.93
CA LEU A 173 12.33 7.09 -12.72
C LEU A 173 11.31 8.25 -12.63
N GLU A 174 11.27 8.94 -11.50
CA GLU A 174 10.48 10.16 -11.34
C GLU A 174 11.04 11.28 -12.24
N ASP A 175 12.35 11.50 -12.24
CA ASP A 175 13.03 12.50 -13.07
C ASP A 175 12.87 12.23 -14.57
N GLU A 176 12.99 10.97 -14.98
CA GLU A 176 12.98 10.63 -16.40
C GLU A 176 11.61 10.79 -17.03
N TYR A 177 10.53 10.41 -16.33
CA TYR A 177 9.19 10.39 -16.93
C TYR A 177 8.03 10.61 -15.95
N GLY A 178 8.28 10.99 -14.70
CA GLY A 178 7.25 11.23 -13.68
C GLY A 178 6.70 9.95 -13.05
N GLY A 179 7.50 8.87 -13.02
CA GLY A 179 7.17 7.67 -12.25
C GLY A 179 5.80 7.08 -12.61
N PHE A 180 4.92 6.98 -11.61
CA PHE A 180 3.59 6.40 -11.78
C PHE A 180 2.63 7.23 -12.64
N LEU A 181 2.99 8.46 -13.03
CA LEU A 181 2.21 9.24 -14.02
C LEU A 181 2.37 8.70 -15.44
N ASN A 182 3.37 7.87 -15.71
CA ASN A 182 3.67 7.38 -17.05
C ASN A 182 3.46 5.86 -17.17
N PRO A 183 2.83 5.36 -18.25
CA PRO A 183 2.66 3.92 -18.45
C PRO A 183 3.97 3.13 -18.59
N ARG A 184 5.10 3.78 -18.87
CA ARG A 184 6.44 3.14 -18.88
C ARG A 184 6.78 2.45 -17.56
N ILE A 185 6.27 2.97 -16.43
CA ILE A 185 6.51 2.39 -15.10
C ILE A 185 6.10 0.93 -14.99
N VAL A 186 5.12 0.48 -15.78
CA VAL A 186 4.60 -0.90 -15.71
C VAL A 186 5.68 -1.90 -16.10
N GLU A 187 6.52 -1.56 -17.06
CA GLU A 187 7.61 -2.43 -17.52
C GLU A 187 8.80 -2.38 -16.56
N ASP A 188 9.19 -1.18 -16.11
CA ASP A 188 10.27 -1.03 -15.13
C ASP A 188 9.92 -1.73 -13.81
N TYR A 189 8.67 -1.65 -13.37
CA TYR A 189 8.17 -2.39 -12.22
C TYR A 189 8.15 -3.91 -12.48
N ARG A 190 7.78 -4.36 -13.70
CA ARG A 190 7.83 -5.78 -14.08
C ARG A 190 9.24 -6.33 -13.95
N GLU A 191 10.26 -5.63 -14.47
CA GLU A 191 11.66 -6.04 -14.38
C GLU A 191 12.14 -6.10 -12.92
N TYR A 192 11.81 -5.09 -12.13
CA TYR A 192 12.13 -5.04 -10.71
C TYR A 192 11.54 -6.23 -9.94
N VAL A 193 10.24 -6.51 -10.09
CA VAL A 193 9.62 -7.63 -9.37
C VAL A 193 10.06 -8.99 -9.91
N ASP A 194 10.36 -9.12 -11.21
CA ASP A 194 10.97 -10.33 -11.77
C ASP A 194 12.29 -10.65 -11.07
N PHE A 195 13.12 -9.62 -10.87
CA PHE A 195 14.37 -9.73 -10.14
C PHE A 195 14.15 -10.12 -8.67
N CYS A 196 13.22 -9.48 -7.97
CA CYS A 196 12.92 -9.83 -6.57
C CYS A 196 12.42 -11.28 -6.43
N PHE A 197 11.52 -11.73 -7.31
CA PHE A 197 11.03 -13.11 -7.30
C PHE A 197 12.16 -14.11 -7.57
N ASP A 198 13.07 -13.80 -8.50
CA ASP A 198 14.26 -14.62 -8.79
C ASP A 198 15.19 -14.73 -7.58
N LYS A 199 15.48 -13.61 -6.91
CA LYS A 199 16.49 -13.57 -5.83
C LYS A 199 16.02 -14.08 -4.49
N PHE A 200 14.74 -13.95 -4.18
CA PHE A 200 14.25 -14.16 -2.82
C PHE A 200 13.11 -15.18 -2.72
N GLY A 201 12.47 -15.55 -3.84
CA GLY A 201 11.28 -16.41 -3.83
C GLY A 201 11.52 -17.88 -3.51
N ASP A 202 12.78 -18.32 -3.43
CA ASP A 202 13.14 -19.62 -2.88
C ASP A 202 12.73 -19.73 -1.39
N ARG A 203 12.89 -18.65 -0.62
CA ARG A 203 12.58 -18.55 0.81
C ARG A 203 11.28 -17.81 1.12
N VAL A 204 10.82 -16.92 0.25
CA VAL A 204 9.65 -16.06 0.50
C VAL A 204 8.39 -16.61 -0.15
N LYS A 205 7.34 -16.84 0.64
CA LYS A 205 6.06 -17.40 0.17
C LYS A 205 4.90 -16.41 0.12
N ASN A 206 5.07 -15.22 0.70
CA ASN A 206 4.00 -14.22 0.81
C ASN A 206 4.45 -12.88 0.21
N TRP A 207 3.85 -12.51 -0.92
CA TRP A 207 4.21 -11.31 -1.68
C TRP A 207 3.05 -10.31 -1.76
N ALA A 208 3.21 -9.14 -1.14
CA ALA A 208 2.39 -7.97 -1.43
C ALA A 208 3.06 -7.14 -2.53
N THR A 209 2.42 -7.01 -3.67
CA THR A 209 2.92 -6.15 -4.75
C THR A 209 3.07 -4.69 -4.32
N ILE A 210 1.98 -4.07 -3.87
CA ILE A 210 1.95 -2.64 -3.53
C ILE A 210 1.22 -2.45 -2.21
N ASN A 211 1.79 -1.62 -1.33
CA ASN A 211 1.11 -1.10 -0.16
C ASN A 211 0.31 0.16 -0.50
N GLU A 212 -0.98 0.16 -0.15
CA GLU A 212 -1.83 1.35 -0.08
C GLU A 212 -1.82 2.24 -1.32
N PRO A 213 -2.06 1.69 -2.52
CA PRO A 213 -2.07 2.49 -3.74
C PRO A 213 -3.03 3.69 -3.65
N ASN A 214 -4.19 3.52 -3.00
CA ASN A 214 -5.18 4.59 -2.82
C ASN A 214 -4.66 5.78 -2.00
N TYR A 215 -3.85 5.55 -0.97
CA TYR A 215 -3.32 6.64 -0.15
C TYR A 215 -2.02 7.21 -0.72
N PHE A 216 -1.18 6.39 -1.34
CA PHE A 216 -0.05 6.87 -2.14
C PHE A 216 -0.52 7.88 -3.20
N SER A 217 -1.54 7.50 -3.97
CA SER A 217 -2.12 8.36 -5.01
C SER A 217 -2.80 9.61 -4.43
N CYS A 218 -3.59 9.46 -3.37
CA CYS A 218 -4.28 10.58 -2.73
C CYS A 218 -3.30 11.62 -2.19
N PHE A 219 -2.33 11.19 -1.37
CA PHE A 219 -1.43 12.12 -0.70
C PHE A 219 -0.33 12.64 -1.61
N GLY A 220 0.20 11.81 -2.52
CA GLY A 220 1.27 12.21 -3.43
C GLY A 220 0.81 13.08 -4.61
N TYR A 221 -0.45 12.95 -5.05
CA TYR A 221 -0.92 13.53 -6.31
C TYR A 221 -2.28 14.27 -6.24
N ALA A 222 -2.98 14.20 -5.10
CA ALA A 222 -4.22 14.97 -4.90
C ALA A 222 -4.03 16.09 -3.88
N THR A 223 -3.54 15.78 -2.67
CA THR A 223 -3.29 16.79 -1.63
C THR A 223 -1.88 17.34 -1.65
N GLY A 224 -0.90 16.54 -2.11
CA GLY A 224 0.51 16.92 -2.18
C GLY A 224 1.21 16.94 -0.82
N ASP A 225 0.67 16.20 0.15
CA ASP A 225 1.17 16.10 1.53
C ASP A 225 2.35 15.12 1.67
N THR A 226 2.52 14.21 0.71
CA THR A 226 3.62 13.23 0.69
C THR A 226 4.32 13.25 -0.65
N ALA A 227 5.50 12.63 -0.75
CA ALA A 227 6.24 12.48 -2.01
C ALA A 227 5.35 11.93 -3.16
N PRO A 228 5.44 12.46 -4.40
CA PRO A 228 6.33 13.54 -4.85
C PRO A 228 5.75 14.97 -4.65
N GLY A 229 4.73 15.15 -3.81
CA GLY A 229 4.28 16.47 -3.36
C GLY A 229 3.45 17.25 -4.37
N ARG A 230 2.70 16.56 -5.24
CA ARG A 230 1.97 17.17 -6.37
C ARG A 230 0.50 17.42 -6.04
N CYS A 231 0.02 18.61 -6.39
CA CYS A 231 -1.38 18.98 -6.26
C CYS A 231 -1.72 20.18 -7.16
N SER A 232 -3.01 20.41 -7.40
CA SER A 232 -3.48 21.65 -8.05
C SER A 232 -3.24 22.86 -7.14
N ASN A 233 -2.92 24.02 -7.71
CA ASN A 233 -2.65 25.27 -6.97
C ASN A 233 -3.81 25.74 -6.07
N TYR A 234 -5.04 25.28 -6.31
CA TYR A 234 -6.21 25.58 -5.47
C TYR A 234 -6.42 24.59 -4.32
N ILE A 235 -5.58 23.57 -4.18
CA ILE A 235 -5.59 22.61 -3.07
C ILE A 235 -4.53 22.98 -2.04
N GLY A 236 -3.29 23.19 -2.48
CA GLY A 236 -2.16 23.46 -1.60
C GLY A 236 -1.01 24.13 -2.32
N ASN A 237 0.06 24.39 -1.57
CA ASN A 237 1.29 24.98 -2.10
C ASN A 237 2.17 23.90 -2.74
N CYS A 238 1.76 23.41 -3.91
CA CYS A 238 2.53 22.47 -4.71
C CYS A 238 3.13 23.17 -5.93
N THR A 239 4.35 22.79 -6.31
CA THR A 239 5.06 23.36 -7.46
C THR A 239 4.43 22.96 -8.80
N ALA A 240 3.82 21.78 -8.84
CA ALA A 240 3.12 21.24 -9.99
C ALA A 240 2.07 20.22 -9.54
N GLY A 241 1.16 19.88 -10.45
CA GLY A 241 0.21 18.80 -10.26
C GLY A 241 -1.18 19.13 -10.81
N ASN A 242 -2.01 18.10 -10.87
CA ASN A 242 -3.43 18.25 -11.16
C ASN A 242 -4.23 17.22 -10.38
N SER A 243 -4.78 17.66 -9.25
CA SER A 243 -5.56 16.84 -8.31
C SER A 243 -6.84 16.25 -8.93
N ALA A 244 -7.27 16.76 -10.10
CA ALA A 244 -8.42 16.23 -10.83
C ALA A 244 -8.08 15.06 -11.76
N THR A 245 -6.81 14.85 -12.12
CA THR A 245 -6.42 13.85 -13.13
C THR A 245 -5.31 12.92 -12.68
N GLU A 246 -4.26 13.44 -12.05
CA GLU A 246 -3.06 12.67 -11.70
C GLU A 246 -3.36 11.48 -10.80
N PRO A 247 -4.21 11.59 -9.75
CA PRO A 247 -4.51 10.43 -8.90
C PRO A 247 -5.10 9.24 -9.68
N TYR A 248 -5.90 9.51 -10.71
CA TYR A 248 -6.50 8.48 -11.57
C TYR A 248 -5.51 7.84 -12.52
N ILE A 249 -4.55 8.61 -13.03
CA ILE A 249 -3.47 8.09 -13.87
C ILE A 249 -2.56 7.17 -13.03
N VAL A 250 -2.16 7.62 -11.84
CA VAL A 250 -1.31 6.87 -10.92
C VAL A 250 -1.95 5.54 -10.53
N ILE A 251 -3.21 5.55 -10.07
CA ILE A 251 -3.90 4.30 -9.71
C ILE A 251 -4.05 3.36 -10.90
N HIS A 252 -4.32 3.89 -12.09
CA HIS A 252 -4.42 3.05 -13.28
C HIS A 252 -3.11 2.32 -13.55
N ASN A 253 -1.99 3.03 -13.53
CA ASN A 253 -0.67 2.43 -13.73
C ASN A 253 -0.29 1.46 -12.59
N MET A 254 -0.62 1.78 -11.33
CA MET A 254 -0.38 0.88 -10.19
C MET A 254 -1.19 -0.42 -10.28
N ILE A 255 -2.45 -0.37 -10.73
CA ILE A 255 -3.27 -1.57 -10.99
C ILE A 255 -2.63 -2.42 -12.09
N LEU A 256 -2.10 -1.80 -13.14
CA LEU A 256 -1.40 -2.51 -14.21
C LEU A 256 -0.07 -3.11 -13.73
N CYS A 257 0.69 -2.40 -12.90
CA CYS A 257 1.91 -2.91 -12.26
C CYS A 257 1.60 -4.17 -11.43
N HIS A 258 0.57 -4.10 -10.57
CA HIS A 258 0.11 -5.22 -9.76
C HIS A 258 -0.31 -6.42 -10.62
N ALA A 259 -1.20 -6.21 -11.60
CA ALA A 259 -1.70 -7.30 -12.44
C ALA A 259 -0.59 -7.94 -13.30
N THR A 260 0.38 -7.14 -13.76
CA THR A 260 1.57 -7.62 -14.46
C THR A 260 2.44 -8.48 -13.54
N ALA A 261 2.69 -8.06 -12.30
CA ALA A 261 3.46 -8.83 -11.33
C ALA A 261 2.80 -10.17 -10.97
N VAL A 262 1.48 -10.17 -10.74
CA VAL A 262 0.71 -11.40 -10.46
C VAL A 262 0.76 -12.35 -11.65
N LYS A 263 0.56 -11.84 -12.87
CA LYS A 263 0.66 -12.64 -14.09
C LYS A 263 2.05 -13.26 -14.22
N LEU A 264 3.11 -12.47 -14.03
CA LEU A 264 4.49 -12.92 -14.10
C LEU A 264 4.75 -14.03 -13.08
N TYR A 265 4.38 -13.83 -11.81
CA TYR A 265 4.60 -14.79 -10.75
C TYR A 265 3.88 -16.12 -11.02
N ARG A 266 2.59 -16.07 -11.38
CA ARG A 266 1.80 -17.27 -11.72
C ARG A 266 2.42 -18.07 -12.88
N GLN A 267 2.97 -17.38 -13.87
CA GLN A 267 3.52 -18.02 -15.07
C GLN A 267 4.93 -18.56 -14.89
N LYS A 268 5.78 -17.88 -14.12
CA LYS A 268 7.22 -18.16 -14.05
C LYS A 268 7.66 -18.80 -12.72
N TYR A 269 6.97 -18.51 -11.62
CA TYR A 269 7.49 -18.80 -10.27
C TYR A 269 6.55 -19.63 -9.39
N GLN A 270 5.22 -19.46 -9.50
CA GLN A 270 4.28 -20.07 -8.55
C GLN A 270 4.36 -21.60 -8.51
N ALA A 271 4.64 -22.25 -9.63
CA ALA A 271 4.75 -23.71 -9.71
C ALA A 271 6.00 -24.27 -8.99
N THR A 272 7.06 -23.49 -8.83
CA THR A 272 8.32 -23.91 -8.22
C THR A 272 8.54 -23.32 -6.83
N GLN A 273 8.07 -22.09 -6.61
CA GLN A 273 8.22 -21.37 -5.35
C GLN A 273 7.02 -21.58 -4.42
N GLU A 274 5.87 -21.99 -4.94
CA GLU A 274 4.65 -22.33 -4.17
C GLU A 274 4.10 -21.20 -3.27
N GLY A 275 4.51 -19.94 -3.50
CA GLY A 275 3.99 -18.78 -2.78
C GLY A 275 2.70 -18.19 -3.36
N THR A 276 2.22 -17.13 -2.71
CA THR A 276 1.03 -16.36 -3.07
C THR A 276 1.36 -14.89 -3.35
N VAL A 277 0.60 -14.25 -4.23
CA VAL A 277 0.76 -12.83 -4.56
C VAL A 277 -0.54 -12.07 -4.39
N GLY A 278 -0.47 -10.99 -3.63
CA GLY A 278 -1.60 -10.13 -3.32
C GLY A 278 -1.24 -8.64 -3.36
N ILE A 279 -2.14 -7.86 -2.79
CA ILE A 279 -2.02 -6.41 -2.65
C ILE A 279 -2.54 -5.99 -1.28
N VAL A 280 -1.98 -4.93 -0.71
CA VAL A 280 -2.38 -4.41 0.60
C VAL A 280 -3.08 -3.08 0.40
N LEU A 281 -4.32 -2.95 0.89
CA LEU A 281 -5.16 -1.78 0.73
C LEU A 281 -5.49 -1.18 2.11
N THR A 282 -5.46 0.15 2.23
CA THR A 282 -5.97 0.83 3.43
C THR A 282 -7.39 1.27 3.24
N THR A 283 -8.21 1.07 4.26
CA THR A 283 -9.55 1.64 4.31
C THR A 283 -9.89 2.13 5.71
N PHE A 284 -10.58 3.27 5.76
CA PHE A 284 -11.38 3.61 6.94
C PHE A 284 -12.77 3.02 6.75
N TRP A 285 -13.29 2.34 7.77
CA TRP A 285 -14.67 1.89 7.70
C TRP A 285 -15.61 3.09 7.58
N LYS A 286 -16.54 3.05 6.63
CA LYS A 286 -17.42 4.18 6.30
C LYS A 286 -18.78 3.94 6.92
N VAL A 287 -19.09 4.71 7.96
CA VAL A 287 -20.36 4.64 8.68
C VAL A 287 -21.26 5.78 8.18
N PRO A 288 -22.50 5.52 7.74
CA PRO A 288 -23.45 6.58 7.42
C PRO A 288 -23.66 7.49 8.64
N LYS A 289 -23.44 8.80 8.49
CA LYS A 289 -23.63 9.78 9.59
C LYS A 289 -25.06 9.78 10.12
N PHE A 290 -26.03 9.68 9.21
CA PHE A 290 -27.45 9.56 9.52
C PHE A 290 -28.04 8.30 8.90
N GLN A 291 -29.16 7.82 9.44
CA GLN A 291 -29.88 6.67 8.90
C GLN A 291 -30.74 7.00 7.66
N THR A 292 -30.36 8.04 6.90
CA THR A 292 -31.04 8.45 5.67
C THR A 292 -30.52 7.68 4.46
N THR A 293 -31.30 7.64 3.38
CA THR A 293 -30.85 7.05 2.12
C THR A 293 -29.64 7.78 1.53
N ALA A 294 -29.55 9.10 1.71
CA ALA A 294 -28.45 9.92 1.20
C ALA A 294 -27.12 9.54 1.88
N SER A 295 -27.07 9.55 3.22
CA SER A 295 -25.86 9.20 3.97
C SER A 295 -25.43 7.75 3.73
N LYS A 296 -26.39 6.81 3.58
CA LYS A 296 -26.08 5.40 3.22
C LYS A 296 -25.42 5.30 1.86
N LYS A 297 -25.95 6.01 0.85
CA LYS A 297 -25.34 6.08 -0.49
C LYS A 297 -23.97 6.75 -0.42
N ALA A 298 -23.80 7.79 0.37
CA ALA A 298 -22.51 8.46 0.57
C ALA A 298 -21.46 7.53 1.18
N ALA A 299 -21.82 6.73 2.20
CA ALA A 299 -20.92 5.72 2.76
C ALA A 299 -20.49 4.67 1.71
N SER A 300 -21.42 4.16 0.90
CA SER A 300 -21.09 3.25 -0.20
C SER A 300 -20.19 3.91 -1.26
N ARG A 301 -20.49 5.14 -1.69
CA ARG A 301 -19.63 5.88 -2.63
C ARG A 301 -18.25 6.13 -2.06
N SER A 302 -18.15 6.42 -0.76
CA SER A 302 -16.85 6.60 -0.12
C SER A 302 -16.04 5.31 -0.11
N LEU A 303 -16.66 4.13 0.03
CA LEU A 303 -15.95 2.85 -0.11
C LEU A 303 -15.53 2.59 -1.56
N ASP A 304 -16.37 2.95 -2.53
CA ASP A 304 -16.04 2.85 -3.95
C ASP A 304 -14.80 3.69 -4.31
N PHE A 305 -14.70 4.91 -3.79
CA PHE A 305 -13.56 5.81 -4.04
C PHE A 305 -12.30 5.50 -3.21
N THR A 306 -12.39 4.60 -2.22
CA THR A 306 -11.22 4.11 -1.47
C THR A 306 -10.85 2.70 -1.91
N ILE A 307 -11.32 1.67 -1.22
CA ILE A 307 -10.92 0.28 -1.48
C ILE A 307 -11.51 -0.25 -2.80
N GLY A 308 -12.73 0.17 -3.16
CA GLY A 308 -13.39 -0.24 -4.40
C GLY A 308 -12.67 0.24 -5.66
N TRP A 309 -11.90 1.33 -5.57
CA TRP A 309 -11.17 1.90 -6.69
C TRP A 309 -10.14 0.92 -7.27
N ILE A 310 -9.57 0.09 -6.40
CA ILE A 310 -8.60 -0.95 -6.77
C ILE A 310 -9.26 -2.33 -6.80
N LEU A 311 -10.02 -2.68 -5.77
CA LEU A 311 -10.56 -4.04 -5.64
C LEU A 311 -11.61 -4.37 -6.69
N HIS A 312 -12.43 -3.39 -7.11
CA HIS A 312 -13.45 -3.62 -8.13
C HIS A 312 -12.86 -3.94 -9.51
N PRO A 313 -11.82 -3.22 -10.02
CA PRO A 313 -11.08 -3.66 -11.21
C PRO A 313 -10.54 -5.09 -11.11
N LEU A 314 -9.96 -5.44 -9.97
CA LEU A 314 -9.35 -6.75 -9.78
C LEU A 314 -10.38 -7.89 -9.75
N THR A 315 -11.60 -7.64 -9.27
CA THR A 315 -12.68 -8.63 -9.29
C THR A 315 -13.46 -8.64 -10.61
N TYR A 316 -13.81 -7.46 -11.13
CA TYR A 316 -14.80 -7.28 -12.20
C TYR A 316 -14.24 -6.72 -13.50
N ALA A 317 -12.92 -6.49 -13.59
CA ALA A 317 -12.21 -5.99 -14.77
C ALA A 317 -12.50 -4.53 -15.18
N ASP A 318 -13.16 -3.76 -14.31
CA ASP A 318 -13.53 -2.36 -14.55
C ASP A 318 -13.71 -1.61 -13.22
N TYR A 319 -13.67 -0.28 -13.23
CA TYR A 319 -13.84 0.56 -12.03
C TYR A 319 -15.29 0.57 -11.50
N PRO A 320 -15.55 0.95 -10.23
CA PRO A 320 -16.91 1.05 -9.71
C PRO A 320 -17.81 1.97 -10.56
N LYS A 321 -19.10 1.61 -10.69
CA LYS A 321 -20.07 2.40 -11.48
C LYS A 321 -20.18 3.84 -11.00
N SER A 322 -20.13 4.07 -9.69
CA SER A 322 -20.17 5.40 -9.07
C SER A 322 -19.00 6.27 -9.53
N MET A 323 -17.78 5.73 -9.53
CA MET A 323 -16.58 6.43 -10.01
C MET A 323 -16.67 6.77 -11.49
N ARG A 324 -17.04 5.80 -12.35
CA ARG A 324 -17.17 6.06 -13.79
C ARG A 324 -18.18 7.16 -14.09
N TYR A 325 -19.27 7.21 -13.34
CA TYR A 325 -20.29 8.25 -13.48
C TYR A 325 -19.81 9.63 -12.99
N LEU A 326 -19.21 9.70 -11.80
CA LEU A 326 -18.84 10.96 -11.15
C LEU A 326 -17.56 11.59 -11.71
N VAL A 327 -16.57 10.76 -12.04
CA VAL A 327 -15.26 11.20 -12.53
C VAL A 327 -15.29 11.42 -14.05
N GLY A 328 -16.09 10.61 -14.77
CA GLY A 328 -16.25 10.71 -16.21
C GLY A 328 -14.94 10.47 -16.98
N ASN A 329 -14.63 11.35 -17.93
CA ASN A 329 -13.48 11.18 -18.84
C ASN A 329 -12.10 11.31 -18.17
N ARG A 330 -12.04 11.80 -16.92
CA ARG A 330 -10.77 11.86 -16.15
C ARG A 330 -10.35 10.49 -15.61
N LEU A 331 -11.28 9.53 -15.53
CA LEU A 331 -10.98 8.17 -15.13
C LEU A 331 -10.49 7.37 -16.35
N PRO A 332 -9.26 6.85 -16.35
CA PRO A 332 -8.76 6.03 -17.45
C PRO A 332 -9.64 4.81 -17.70
N LYS A 333 -9.58 4.28 -18.93
CA LYS A 333 -10.30 3.07 -19.33
C LYS A 333 -9.31 1.96 -19.59
N PHE A 334 -9.56 0.78 -19.01
CA PHE A 334 -8.81 -0.41 -19.37
C PHE A 334 -9.11 -0.81 -20.82
N THR A 335 -8.06 -1.10 -21.58
CA THR A 335 -8.20 -1.80 -22.85
C THR A 335 -8.70 -3.22 -22.62
N ARG A 336 -9.21 -3.88 -23.67
CA ARG A 336 -9.66 -5.28 -23.58
C ARG A 336 -8.56 -6.23 -23.07
N GLN A 337 -7.30 -5.97 -23.43
CA GLN A 337 -6.16 -6.77 -22.96
C GLN A 337 -5.87 -6.51 -21.49
N GLN A 338 -5.88 -5.25 -21.06
CA GLN A 338 -5.68 -4.89 -19.65
C GLN A 338 -6.79 -5.46 -18.76
N SER A 339 -8.07 -5.31 -19.14
CA SER A 339 -9.19 -5.89 -18.38
C SER A 339 -9.05 -7.40 -18.19
N LYS A 340 -8.60 -8.14 -19.22
CA LYS A 340 -8.34 -9.59 -19.10
C LYS A 340 -7.21 -9.92 -18.13
N MET A 341 -6.18 -9.08 -18.06
CA MET A 341 -5.02 -9.27 -17.18
C MET A 341 -5.35 -8.91 -15.73
N VAL A 342 -6.11 -7.84 -15.52
CA VAL A 342 -6.48 -7.31 -14.20
C VAL A 342 -7.52 -8.20 -13.52
N LYS A 343 -8.45 -8.79 -14.28
CA LYS A 343 -9.50 -9.63 -13.71
C LYS A 343 -8.92 -10.89 -13.05
N GLY A 344 -9.20 -11.07 -11.76
CA GLY A 344 -8.77 -12.22 -10.96
C GLY A 344 -7.30 -12.22 -10.61
N SER A 345 -6.59 -11.08 -10.72
CA SER A 345 -5.17 -10.98 -10.35
C SER A 345 -4.99 -10.83 -8.82
N ILE A 346 -5.69 -11.61 -8.00
CA ILE A 346 -5.59 -11.57 -6.54
C ILE A 346 -5.55 -13.00 -6.01
N ASP A 347 -4.52 -13.37 -5.25
CA ASP A 347 -4.53 -14.59 -4.42
C ASP A 347 -5.03 -14.28 -2.99
N PHE A 348 -4.61 -13.13 -2.42
CA PHE A 348 -5.08 -12.59 -1.14
C PHE A 348 -5.20 -11.06 -1.18
N VAL A 349 -5.96 -10.49 -0.24
CA VAL A 349 -6.01 -9.03 0.00
C VAL A 349 -5.57 -8.74 1.43
N GLY A 350 -4.52 -7.94 1.58
CA GLY A 350 -4.17 -7.33 2.85
C GLY A 350 -5.03 -6.10 3.11
N VAL A 351 -5.52 -5.93 4.34
CA VAL A 351 -6.30 -4.78 4.78
C VAL A 351 -5.57 -4.11 5.92
N ASN A 352 -5.04 -2.93 5.67
CA ASN A 352 -4.54 -2.05 6.72
C ASN A 352 -5.75 -1.28 7.28
N TYR A 353 -6.08 -1.55 8.53
CA TYR A 353 -7.25 -0.99 9.20
C TYR A 353 -6.84 -0.27 10.48
N TYR A 354 -7.19 1.02 10.54
CA TYR A 354 -6.86 1.87 11.67
C TYR A 354 -8.10 2.34 12.43
N THR A 355 -9.12 2.83 11.72
CA THR A 355 -10.28 3.50 12.33
C THR A 355 -11.45 3.61 11.35
N ALA A 356 -12.58 4.16 11.82
CA ALA A 356 -13.78 4.42 11.04
C ALA A 356 -14.02 5.93 10.87
N ARG A 357 -14.86 6.31 9.91
CA ARG A 357 -15.31 7.70 9.71
C ARG A 357 -16.82 7.72 9.48
N TYR A 358 -17.49 8.70 10.08
CA TYR A 358 -18.84 9.05 9.68
C TYR A 358 -18.81 9.77 8.34
N VAL A 359 -19.76 9.42 7.47
CA VAL A 359 -19.86 9.92 6.10
C VAL A 359 -21.27 10.42 5.82
N ASP A 360 -21.37 11.60 5.23
CA ASP A 360 -22.64 12.14 4.74
C ASP A 360 -22.56 12.61 3.29
N ASP A 361 -23.71 12.77 2.65
CA ASP A 361 -23.83 13.25 1.27
C ASP A 361 -23.44 14.72 1.19
N ALA A 362 -22.74 15.11 0.12
CA ALA A 362 -22.31 16.47 -0.10
C ALA A 362 -22.66 16.96 -1.50
N SER A 363 -23.20 18.17 -1.61
CA SER A 363 -23.27 18.89 -2.88
C SER A 363 -21.89 19.46 -3.20
N THR A 364 -21.28 19.03 -4.30
CA THR A 364 -20.00 19.61 -4.73
C THR A 364 -20.26 20.81 -5.62
N SER A 365 -19.81 21.98 -5.17
CA SER A 365 -19.60 23.17 -5.97
C SER A 365 -18.16 23.60 -5.76
N GLY A 366 -17.35 23.64 -6.81
CA GLY A 366 -15.92 23.93 -6.70
C GLY A 366 -15.09 23.28 -7.81
N ASN A 367 -13.78 23.47 -7.71
CA ASN A 367 -12.82 22.89 -8.65
C ASN A 367 -12.80 21.36 -8.54
N LEU A 368 -12.62 20.69 -9.68
CA LEU A 368 -12.53 19.23 -9.72
C LEU A 368 -11.31 18.74 -8.94
N SER A 369 -11.48 17.66 -8.18
CA SER A 369 -10.40 17.01 -7.44
C SER A 369 -10.85 15.61 -7.04
N TYR A 370 -9.93 14.65 -7.03
CA TYR A 370 -10.15 13.33 -6.44
C TYR A 370 -10.76 13.43 -5.04
N THR A 371 -10.30 14.38 -4.22
CA THR A 371 -10.76 14.57 -2.84
C THR A 371 -12.24 14.98 -2.73
N THR A 372 -12.82 15.53 -3.79
CA THR A 372 -14.22 15.98 -3.83
C THR A 372 -15.13 15.11 -4.69
N ASP A 373 -14.58 14.34 -5.63
CA ASP A 373 -15.36 13.64 -6.66
C ASP A 373 -16.33 12.58 -6.12
N SER A 374 -16.05 12.03 -4.94
CA SER A 374 -16.94 11.09 -4.25
C SER A 374 -18.24 11.75 -3.75
N ARG A 375 -18.27 13.09 -3.68
CA ARG A 375 -19.38 13.91 -3.19
C ARG A 375 -19.80 13.51 -1.78
N VAL A 376 -18.83 13.41 -0.89
CA VAL A 376 -19.06 13.09 0.52
C VAL A 376 -18.34 14.07 1.43
N ILE A 377 -18.86 14.23 2.64
CA ILE A 377 -18.15 14.87 3.75
C ILE A 377 -17.85 13.85 4.83
N TYR A 378 -16.69 13.98 5.45
CA TYR A 378 -16.27 13.16 6.59
C TYR A 378 -16.46 13.94 7.88
N SER A 379 -16.89 13.28 8.95
CA SER A 379 -16.79 13.80 10.32
C SER A 379 -16.14 12.77 11.25
N GLY A 380 -15.40 13.29 12.23
CA GLY A 380 -14.79 12.52 13.32
C GLY A 380 -15.82 11.79 14.15
#